data_AF-A0A1M4XAE4-F1
#
_entry.id   AF-A0A1M4XAE4-F1
#
_cell.length_a   1.000
_cell.length_b   1.000
_cell.length_c   1.000
_cell.angle_alpha   90.00
_cell.angle_beta   90.00
_cell.angle_gamma   90.00
#
_symmetry.space_group_name_H-M   'P 1'
#
loop_
_entity.id
_entity.type
_entity.pdbx_description
1 polymer ?
#
loop_
_entity_poly.entity_id
_entity_poly.type
_entity_poly.pdbx_seq_one_letter_code
_entity_poly.pdbx_strand_id
1 'polypeptide(L)' 'MGQMWIIDVLADLESFATKNGLPLVADRMREAAVVATAEISSGSETPSGRVRFDADQTEPLFAGSRICRQA' A
#
# COMPACT_ATOMS: atom_id res chain seq x y z
N MET A 1 16.87 0.18 8.72
CA MET A 1 17.24 -1.10 8.07
C MET A 1 16.02 -1.98 7.76
N GLY A 2 14.85 -1.41 7.40
CA GLY A 2 13.59 -2.18 7.42
C GLY A 2 12.88 -2.38 6.08
N GLN A 3 13.35 -1.74 5.00
CA GLN A 3 12.58 -1.66 3.75
C GLN A 3 13.32 -2.24 2.54
N MET A 4 14.66 -2.31 2.57
CA MET A 4 15.45 -2.77 1.42
C MET A 4 15.33 -4.28 1.15
N TRP A 5 14.95 -5.07 2.16
CA TRP A 5 14.79 -6.53 2.02
C TRP A 5 13.70 -6.91 1.00
N ILE A 6 12.73 -6.02 0.74
CA ILE A 6 11.71 -6.28 -0.28
C ILE A 6 12.29 -6.33 -1.69
N ILE A 7 13.35 -5.55 -1.96
CA ILE A 7 13.99 -5.52 -3.27
C ILE A 7 14.68 -6.85 -3.56
N ASP A 8 15.37 -7.39 -2.56
CA ASP A 8 16.01 -8.71 -2.65
C ASP A 8 14.96 -9.81 -2.87
N VAL A 9 13.85 -9.79 -2.13
CA VAL A 9 12.74 -10.76 -2.30
C VAL A 9 12.11 -10.66 -3.68
N LEU A 10 11.90 -9.46 -4.22
CA LEU A 10 11.35 -9.28 -5.57
C LEU A 10 12.31 -9.81 -6.65
N ALA A 11 13.62 -9.63 -6.47
CA ALA A 11 14.63 -10.19 -7.37
C ALA A 11 14.68 -11.73 -7.30
N ASP A 12 14.52 -12.31 -6.11
CA ASP A 12 14.42 -13.76 -5.93
C ASP A 12 13.17 -14.33 -6.63
N LEU A 13 12.03 -13.65 -6.51
CA LEU A 13 10.78 -14.04 -7.17
C LEU A 13 10.85 -13.90 -8.69
N GLU A 14 11.49 -12.85 -9.22
CA GLU A 14 11.78 -12.70 -10.65
C GLU A 14 12.62 -13.88 -11.17
N SER A 15 13.70 -14.21 -10.45
CA SER A 15 14.59 -15.32 -10.79
C SER A 15 13.85 -16.66 -10.73
N PHE A 16 12.99 -16.86 -9.74
CA PHE A 16 12.17 -18.05 -9.62
C PHE A 16 11.16 -18.16 -10.78
N ALA A 17 10.45 -17.09 -11.10
CA ALA A 17 9.50 -17.05 -12.21
C ALA A 17 10.18 -17.34 -13.57
N THR A 18 11.37 -16.76 -13.79
CA THR A 18 12.17 -17.00 -14.99
C THR A 18 12.58 -18.47 -15.11
N LYS A 19 13.08 -19.07 -14.02
CA LYS A 19 13.48 -20.49 -14.00
C LYS A 19 12.31 -21.45 -14.26
N ASN A 20 11.08 -21.04 -13.92
CA ASN A 20 9.88 -21.84 -14.10
C ASN A 20 9.13 -21.55 -15.41
N GLY A 21 9.68 -20.75 -16.32
CA GLY A 21 9.04 -20.45 -17.60
C GLY A 21 7.78 -19.59 -17.45
N LEU A 22 7.73 -18.71 -16.45
CA LEU A 22 6.65 -17.76 -16.20
C LEU A 22 7.10 -16.32 -16.54
N PRO A 23 7.35 -16.00 -17.82
CA PRO A 23 7.99 -14.72 -18.20
C PRO A 23 7.13 -13.50 -17.87
N LEU A 24 5.81 -13.62 -17.97
CA LEU A 24 4.89 -12.53 -17.61
C LEU A 24 4.95 -12.22 -16.12
N VAL A 25 5.11 -13.25 -15.27
CA VAL A 25 5.22 -13.06 -13.82
C VAL A 25 6.56 -12.41 -13.47
N ALA A 26 7.65 -12.82 -14.12
CA ALA A 26 8.96 -12.21 -13.95
C ALA A 26 8.94 -10.71 -14.30
N ASP A 27 8.30 -10.35 -15.42
CA ASP A 27 8.12 -8.96 -15.83
C ASP A 27 7.37 -8.13 -14.77
N ARG A 28 6.28 -8.68 -14.21
CA ARG A 28 5.55 -8.02 -13.11
C ARG A 28 6.38 -7.86 -11.84
N MET A 29 7.22 -8.84 -11.47
CA MET A 29 8.11 -8.70 -10.32
C MET A 29 9.16 -7.61 -10.53
N ARG A 30 9.68 -7.49 -11.76
CA ARG A 30 10.61 -6.43 -12.14
C ARG A 30 9.96 -5.04 -12.09
N GLU A 31 8.74 -4.89 -12.60
CA GLU A 31 7.97 -3.65 -12.46
C GLU A 31 7.74 -3.29 -10.98
N ALA A 32 7.36 -4.27 -10.17
CA ALA A 32 7.16 -4.08 -8.74
C ALA A 32 8.45 -3.64 -8.02
N ALA A 33 9.61 -4.16 -8.41
CA ALA A 33 10.90 -3.76 -7.84
C ALA A 33 11.22 -2.29 -8.14
N VAL A 34 10.86 -1.79 -9.33
CA VAL A 34 11.01 -0.36 -9.69
C VAL A 34 10.12 0.51 -8.82
N VAL A 35 8.85 0.13 -8.66
CA VAL A 35 7.89 0.87 -7.80
C VAL A 35 8.38 0.88 -6.35
N ALA A 36 8.74 -0.28 -5.80
CA ALA A 36 9.25 -0.38 -4.43
C ALA A 36 10.51 0.47 -4.22
N THR A 37 11.43 0.48 -5.20
CA THR A 37 12.62 1.34 -5.14
C THR A 37 12.25 2.81 -5.11
N ALA A 38 11.28 3.23 -5.94
CA ALA A 38 10.80 4.61 -5.97
C ALA A 38 10.11 5.00 -4.66
N GLU A 39 9.30 4.12 -4.08
CA GLU A 39 8.62 4.34 -2.79
C GLU A 39 9.61 4.40 -1.62
N ILE A 40 10.61 3.53 -1.58
CA ILE A 40 11.67 3.56 -0.55
C ILE A 40 12.51 4.83 -0.66
N SER A 41 12.83 5.24 -1.89
CA SER A 41 13.61 6.45 -2.14
C SER A 41 12.82 7.72 -1.81
N SER A 42 11.52 7.73 -2.11
CA SER A 42 10.62 8.87 -1.84
C SER A 42 10.11 8.91 -0.39
N GLY A 43 10.10 7.76 0.30
CA GLY A 43 9.55 7.56 1.65
C GLY A 43 10.57 7.66 2.78
N SER A 44 11.76 8.20 2.55
CA SER A 44 12.69 8.53 3.65
C SER A 44 12.18 9.64 4.59
N GLU A 45 11.03 10.25 4.27
CA GLU A 45 10.33 11.28 5.06
C GLU A 45 8.93 10.90 5.57
N THR A 46 8.53 9.62 5.53
CA THR A 46 7.32 9.19 6.24
C THR A 46 7.64 8.02 7.17
N PRO A 47 7.53 8.20 8.51
CA PRO A 47 7.62 7.06 9.39
C PRO A 47 6.49 6.13 8.97
N SER A 48 6.85 4.85 8.84
CA SER A 48 5.97 3.70 8.70
C SER A 48 4.84 3.75 9.73
N GLY A 49 3.84 4.58 9.45
CA GLY A 49 2.58 4.70 10.16
C GLY A 49 1.71 3.62 9.58
N ARG A 50 1.61 2.52 10.32
CA ARG A 50 0.57 1.50 10.16
C ARG A 50 -0.71 2.18 9.65
N VAL A 51 -1.16 1.84 8.46
CA VAL A 51 -2.58 1.98 8.14
C VAL A 51 -3.29 0.99 9.06
N ARG A 52 -3.58 1.43 10.29
CA ARG A 52 -4.72 0.91 11.03
C ARG A 52 -5.91 1.33 10.17
N PHE A 53 -6.51 0.35 9.50
CA PHE A 53 -7.92 0.48 9.14
C PHE A 53 -8.69 0.52 10.46
N ASP A 54 -8.81 1.71 11.03
CA ASP A 54 -9.78 1.97 12.09
C ASP A 54 -11.12 2.19 11.37
N ALA A 55 -11.84 1.09 11.20
CA ALA A 55 -13.16 1.07 10.59
C ALA A 55 -14.21 1.55 11.60
N ASP A 56 -14.03 2.75 12.15
CA ASP A 56 -15.01 3.33 13.08
C ASP A 56 -15.07 4.85 12.98
N GLN A 57 -15.23 5.42 11.79
CA GLN A 57 -15.95 6.71 11.63
C GLN A 57 -16.65 6.76 10.27
N THR A 58 -17.81 6.12 10.18
CA THR A 58 -18.84 6.52 9.22
C THR A 58 -19.73 7.52 9.93
N GLU A 59 -19.35 8.79 9.94
CA GLU A 59 -20.24 9.88 10.32
C GLU A 59 -20.92 10.40 9.04
N PRO A 60 -22.15 9.96 8.71
CA PRO A 60 -22.93 10.67 7.71
C PRO A 60 -23.43 11.97 8.33
N LEU A 61 -22.88 13.06 7.80
CA LEU A 61 -23.40 14.42 7.83
C LEU A 61 -24.87 14.46 7.36
N PHE A 62 -25.81 14.04 8.20
CA PHE A 62 -27.22 14.39 8.05
C PHE A 62 -27.50 15.66 8.83
N ALA A 63 -27.29 16.75 8.12
CA ALA A 63 -27.81 18.06 8.43
C ALA A 63 -29.34 17.99 8.62
N GLY A 64 -29.81 18.58 9.71
CA GLY A 64 -31.06 19.34 9.72
C GLY A 64 -32.33 18.58 10.10
N SER A 65 -32.71 18.67 11.37
CA SER A 65 -34.08 19.03 11.77
C SER A 65 -34.13 19.36 13.27
N ARG A 66 -33.83 20.62 13.60
CA ARG A 66 -34.29 21.22 14.87
C ARG A 66 -35.75 21.61 14.68
N ILE A 67 -36.67 20.74 15.06
CA ILE A 67 -38.07 21.12 15.29
C ILE A 67 -38.51 20.56 16.64
N CYS A 68 -38.08 21.23 17.71
CA CYS A 68 -38.86 21.27 18.95
C CYS A 68 -39.49 22.67 19.00
N ARG A 69 -40.68 22.81 18.42
CA ARG A 69 -41.53 23.99 18.61
C ARG A 69 -42.35 23.75 19.87
N GLN A 70 -42.13 24.63 20.83
CA GLN A 70 -42.83 24.75 22.10
C GLN A 70 -44.13 25.52 21.90
N ALA A 71 -45.26 24.94 22.34
CA ALA A 71 -46.47 25.63 22.81
C ALA A 71 -47.28 24.63 23.64
#